data_AF-A0A6P6WQH3-F1
#
_entry.id   AF-A0A6P6WQH3-F1
#
_cell.length_a   1.000
_cell.length_b   1.000
_cell.length_c   1.000
_cell.angle_alpha   90.00
_cell.angle_beta   90.00
_cell.angle_gamma   90.00
#
_symmetry.space_group_name_H-M   'P 1'
#
loop_
_entity.id
_entity.type
_entity.pdbx_description
1 polymer ?
#
loop_
_entity_poly.entity_id
_entity_poly.type
_entity_poly.pdbx_seq_one_letter_code
_entity_poly.pdbx_strand_id
1 'polypeptide(L)'
;MQMISSCRVLLPSASAMAASSFPRSATAGKGSLGVWPGMAQLSIRKNLVYGLMRLFSMPFKTLRGVSSRTLGVSRFCSINNMSSTLQIELIPCLRDNYAYLIHDTDTGTVGVVDPSEAVPVIDALDRNNRNLTYILNTHHHYDHTGGNMELKERYGAKVIGSGVDQDRIPGIDIALNDGDNWKFASHEVLIMDTPGHTRGHISFYFPGSKSIFTGDTLFSLSCGKLFEGTPDEMLSSLRKIMSLPDDTSIYCGHEYTLSNSKFALSIEPGNKELQSYAAEVNHLRDKGMPTLCLNV
;
A
#
# COMPACT_ATOMS: atom_id res chain seq x y z
N MET A 1 -20.77 -22.33 -11.11
CA MET A 1 -21.92 -21.41 -11.18
C MET A 1 -22.16 -20.90 -9.77
N GLN A 2 -22.10 -19.57 -9.60
CA GLN A 2 -22.29 -18.76 -8.38
C GLN A 2 -21.28 -18.94 -7.21
N MET A 3 -20.40 -17.95 -7.04
CA MET A 3 -20.19 -17.17 -5.81
C MET A 3 -18.92 -16.30 -5.95
N ILE A 4 -18.97 -15.30 -6.83
CA ILE A 4 -18.20 -14.06 -6.68
C ILE A 4 -19.11 -12.98 -7.25
N SER A 5 -19.96 -12.41 -6.40
CA SER A 5 -20.77 -11.26 -6.76
C SER A 5 -20.98 -10.44 -5.51
N SER A 6 -20.50 -9.21 -5.58
CA SER A 6 -20.94 -8.07 -4.78
C SER A 6 -20.36 -7.98 -3.35
N CYS A 7 -19.15 -7.44 -3.24
CA CYS A 7 -18.82 -6.55 -2.12
C CYS A 7 -19.08 -5.13 -2.62
N ARG A 8 -20.17 -4.50 -2.14
CA ARG A 8 -20.49 -3.09 -2.35
C ARG A 8 -19.99 -2.29 -1.15
N VAL A 9 -19.52 -1.06 -1.38
CA VAL A 9 -19.36 -0.11 -0.29
C VAL A 9 -20.75 0.28 0.22
N LEU A 10 -21.06 -0.09 1.46
CA LEU A 10 -22.27 0.35 2.16
C LEU A 10 -21.88 1.39 3.21
N LEU A 11 -22.52 2.55 3.17
CA LEU A 11 -22.46 3.52 4.26
C LEU A 11 -23.87 3.99 4.69
N PRO A 12 -24.07 4.27 5.99
CA PRO A 12 -25.30 4.82 6.55
C PRO A 12 -25.67 6.19 5.98
N SER A 13 -26.97 6.46 5.94
CA SER A 13 -27.49 7.82 5.71
C SER A 13 -27.11 8.74 6.88
N ALA A 14 -26.53 9.90 6.55
CA ALA A 14 -26.07 10.88 7.51
C ALA A 14 -27.22 11.42 8.38
N SER A 15 -27.13 11.22 9.70
CA SER A 15 -27.85 12.01 10.70
C SER A 15 -26.84 12.55 11.71
N ALA A 16 -26.88 13.86 11.88
CA ALA A 16 -25.91 14.69 12.56
C ALA A 16 -25.60 14.25 14.01
N MET A 17 -24.32 14.27 14.40
CA MET A 17 -23.93 14.30 15.80
C MET A 17 -23.08 15.54 16.10
N ALA A 18 -23.59 16.32 17.06
CA ALA A 18 -22.99 17.53 17.58
C ALA A 18 -21.72 17.23 18.39
N ALA A 19 -20.66 17.99 18.14
CA ALA A 19 -19.44 17.97 18.93
C ALA A 19 -19.69 18.61 20.30
N SER A 20 -19.36 17.87 21.37
CA SER A 20 -19.25 18.44 22.72
C SER A 20 -17.78 18.69 23.04
N SER A 21 -17.46 19.94 23.32
CA SER A 21 -16.15 20.43 23.75
C SER A 21 -16.04 20.36 25.27
N PHE A 22 -14.86 19.95 25.78
CA PHE A 22 -14.48 20.17 27.17
C PHE A 22 -13.09 20.83 27.25
N PRO A 23 -12.84 21.71 28.24
CA PRO A 23 -11.77 22.69 28.19
C PRO A 23 -10.44 22.20 28.80
N ARG A 24 -9.34 22.75 28.26
CA ARG A 24 -7.98 22.70 28.84
C ARG A 24 -7.90 23.62 30.06
N SER A 25 -7.22 23.15 31.11
CA SER A 25 -6.64 24.01 32.15
C SER A 25 -5.12 23.99 32.05
N ALA A 26 -4.52 25.18 32.14
CA ALA A 26 -3.10 25.44 32.13
C ALA A 26 -2.65 25.77 33.57
N THR A 27 -1.47 25.31 33.97
CA THR A 27 -0.70 25.96 35.04
C THR A 27 0.78 25.97 34.70
N ALA A 28 1.38 27.13 34.94
CA ALA A 28 2.78 27.44 34.72
C ALA A 28 3.60 27.20 36.00
N GLY A 29 4.88 26.86 35.83
CA GLY A 29 5.86 26.81 36.93
C GLY A 29 7.27 27.10 36.41
N LYS A 30 7.82 28.24 36.82
CA LYS A 30 9.22 28.68 36.61
C LYS A 30 10.15 27.97 37.59
N GLY A 31 11.43 27.76 37.24
CA GLY A 31 12.47 27.47 38.25
C GLY A 31 13.85 27.02 37.74
N SER A 32 14.77 28.00 37.63
CA SER A 32 16.24 27.96 37.87
C SER A 32 17.19 26.98 37.14
N LEU A 33 18.03 27.59 36.30
CA LEU A 33 19.51 27.58 36.25
C LEU A 33 20.29 26.59 37.15
N GLY A 34 21.16 25.82 36.50
CA GLY A 34 22.36 25.21 37.09
C GLY A 34 23.36 24.87 35.98
N VAL A 35 24.56 25.47 36.03
CA VAL A 35 25.67 25.26 35.09
C VAL A 35 26.83 24.61 35.83
N TRP A 36 27.57 23.69 35.18
CA TRP A 36 29.03 23.41 35.22
C TRP A 36 29.30 21.89 35.05
N PRO A 37 30.52 21.46 34.67
CA PRO A 37 31.31 21.80 33.49
C PRO A 37 31.77 20.53 32.73
N GLY A 38 32.41 20.69 31.57
CA GLY A 38 32.79 19.59 30.68
C GLY A 38 34.03 18.78 31.06
N MET A 39 34.24 17.70 30.30
CA MET A 39 35.56 17.14 29.99
C MET A 39 35.59 16.65 28.53
N ALA A 40 36.64 17.09 27.82
CA ALA A 40 37.16 16.50 26.59
C ALA A 40 37.73 15.09 26.90
N GLN A 41 38.12 14.18 26.01
CA GLN A 41 38.60 14.21 24.63
C GLN A 41 38.81 12.72 24.26
N LEU A 42 38.81 12.37 22.96
CA LEU A 42 39.77 11.48 22.28
C LEU A 42 39.12 10.58 21.22
N SER A 43 39.53 10.83 19.98
CA SER A 43 39.40 9.93 18.84
C SER A 43 40.48 8.86 18.87
N ILE A 44 40.16 7.63 18.43
CA ILE A 44 41.15 6.73 17.82
C ILE A 44 40.51 6.06 16.59
N ARG A 45 41.09 6.32 15.41
CA ARG A 45 40.96 5.52 14.19
C ARG A 45 42.00 4.39 14.19
N LYS A 46 41.67 3.25 13.54
CA LYS A 46 42.55 2.31 12.77
C LYS A 46 41.65 1.14 12.31
N ASN A 47 41.27 0.95 11.04
CA ASN A 47 41.98 0.42 9.85
C ASN A 47 42.58 -1.00 9.95
N LEU A 48 42.19 -1.83 8.96
CA LEU A 48 42.95 -2.80 8.12
C LEU A 48 42.77 -4.36 8.27
N VAL A 49 42.03 -4.94 7.31
CA VAL A 49 42.34 -5.96 6.24
C VAL A 49 42.90 -7.39 6.57
N TYR A 50 42.46 -8.35 5.70
CA TYR A 50 42.99 -9.68 5.26
C TYR A 50 42.33 -10.91 5.91
N GLY A 51 42.00 -12.03 5.23
CA GLY A 51 42.22 -12.54 3.86
C GLY A 51 41.38 -13.84 3.63
N LEU A 52 40.98 -14.16 2.40
CA LEU A 52 41.56 -15.13 1.45
C LEU A 52 41.16 -16.64 1.64
N MET A 53 40.40 -17.14 0.65
CA MET A 53 40.43 -18.48 -0.01
C MET A 53 40.29 -19.79 0.81
N ARG A 54 39.31 -20.63 0.40
CA ARG A 54 39.58 -21.97 -0.20
C ARG A 54 38.34 -22.64 -0.81
N LEU A 55 38.48 -23.04 -2.08
CA LEU A 55 37.71 -24.10 -2.75
C LEU A 55 37.97 -25.47 -2.08
N PHE A 56 37.01 -26.40 -2.16
CA PHE A 56 37.17 -27.71 -2.83
C PHE A 56 35.87 -28.56 -2.79
N SER A 57 35.45 -28.95 -4.00
CA SER A 57 34.90 -30.25 -4.46
C SER A 57 33.76 -31.00 -3.76
N MET A 58 32.75 -31.32 -4.59
CA MET A 58 31.78 -32.43 -4.44
C MET A 58 32.44 -33.82 -4.48
N PRO A 59 31.69 -34.88 -4.08
CA PRO A 59 31.22 -35.81 -5.12
C PRO A 59 29.77 -36.31 -4.97
N PHE A 60 29.22 -36.71 -6.12
CA PHE A 60 27.95 -37.40 -6.36
C PHE A 60 27.90 -38.85 -5.80
N LYS A 61 26.72 -39.30 -5.34
CA LYS A 61 26.04 -40.57 -5.73
C LYS A 61 24.66 -40.78 -5.06
N THR A 62 23.64 -40.89 -5.92
CA THR A 62 22.39 -41.72 -5.95
C THR A 62 22.13 -42.74 -4.80
N LEU A 63 20.91 -43.09 -4.33
CA LEU A 63 19.56 -43.31 -4.90
C LEU A 63 18.46 -43.44 -3.79
N ARG A 64 17.20 -43.12 -4.14
CA ARG A 64 15.87 -43.64 -3.70
C ARG A 64 15.38 -43.48 -2.24
N GLY A 65 14.27 -42.77 -2.12
CA GLY A 65 13.31 -42.88 -1.01
C GLY A 65 12.07 -42.00 -1.24
N VAL A 66 11.03 -42.58 -1.84
CA VAL A 66 9.70 -41.97 -2.03
C VAL A 66 9.01 -41.86 -0.67
N SER A 67 8.55 -40.67 -0.29
CA SER A 67 7.55 -40.48 0.75
C SER A 67 6.86 -39.13 0.53
N SER A 68 5.64 -39.22 0.01
CA SER A 68 4.65 -38.15 -0.11
C SER A 68 4.64 -37.21 1.11
N ARG A 69 4.89 -35.92 0.87
CA ARG A 69 4.42 -34.83 1.72
C ARG A 69 3.86 -33.73 0.85
N THR A 70 2.58 -33.51 1.07
CA THR A 70 1.68 -32.51 0.51
C THR A 70 2.32 -31.13 0.50
N LEU A 71 2.70 -30.67 -0.69
CA LEU A 71 2.95 -29.25 -0.94
C LEU A 71 1.59 -28.55 -0.92
N GLY A 72 1.35 -27.78 0.15
CA GLY A 72 0.27 -26.81 0.19
C GLY A 72 0.52 -25.79 -0.91
N VAL A 73 -0.22 -25.92 -2.00
CA VAL A 73 -0.25 -24.90 -3.05
C VAL A 73 -1.03 -23.73 -2.49
N SER A 74 -0.31 -22.68 -2.11
CA SER A 74 -0.88 -21.36 -1.85
C SER A 74 -1.63 -20.94 -3.11
N ARG A 75 -2.95 -20.99 -3.08
CA ARG A 75 -3.80 -20.56 -4.18
C ARG A 75 -3.76 -19.04 -4.22
N PHE A 76 -2.83 -18.48 -4.98
CA PHE A 76 -2.83 -17.06 -5.33
C PHE A 76 -4.14 -16.76 -6.06
N CYS A 77 -4.90 -15.79 -5.56
CA CYS A 77 -5.99 -15.18 -6.33
C CYS A 77 -5.36 -14.38 -7.47
N SER A 78 -5.10 -15.05 -8.59
CA SER A 78 -4.89 -14.37 -9.86
C SER A 78 -6.27 -14.07 -10.43
N ILE A 79 -6.71 -12.82 -10.30
CA ILE A 79 -7.94 -12.35 -10.96
C ILE A 79 -7.58 -12.13 -12.44
N ASN A 80 -7.75 -13.18 -13.25
CA ASN A 80 -7.63 -13.05 -14.70
C ASN A 80 -8.94 -12.51 -15.26
N ASN A 81 -9.03 -11.18 -15.42
CA ASN A 81 -10.09 -10.55 -16.20
C ASN A 81 -9.71 -10.70 -17.69
N MET A 82 -10.53 -11.41 -18.48
CA MET A 82 -10.20 -11.88 -19.83
C MET A 82 -10.12 -10.78 -20.93
N SER A 83 -9.85 -9.53 -20.58
CA SER A 83 -9.57 -8.48 -21.57
C SER A 83 -8.65 -7.35 -21.09
N SER A 84 -8.02 -7.44 -19.90
CA SER A 84 -7.01 -6.47 -19.49
C SER A 84 -5.62 -7.10 -19.52
N THR A 85 -4.73 -6.53 -20.30
CA THR A 85 -3.31 -6.92 -20.36
C THR A 85 -2.52 -6.45 -19.14
N LEU A 86 -3.18 -5.71 -18.23
CA LEU A 86 -2.65 -5.32 -16.93
C LEU A 86 -2.94 -6.40 -15.88
N GLN A 87 -1.90 -7.02 -15.34
CA GLN A 87 -1.94 -7.92 -14.19
C GLN A 87 -1.56 -7.15 -12.92
N ILE A 88 -2.26 -7.42 -11.81
CA ILE A 88 -2.00 -6.81 -10.51
C ILE A 88 -1.68 -7.93 -9.52
N GLU A 89 -0.51 -7.87 -8.90
CA GLU A 89 -0.06 -8.77 -7.83
C GLU A 89 0.10 -7.98 -6.53
N LEU A 90 -0.58 -8.42 -5.48
CA LEU A 90 -0.46 -7.85 -4.14
C LEU A 90 0.78 -8.42 -3.43
N ILE A 91 1.61 -7.53 -2.89
CA ILE A 91 2.84 -7.84 -2.16
C ILE A 91 2.66 -7.37 -0.70
N PRO A 92 2.52 -8.29 0.26
CA PRO A 92 2.52 -7.93 1.67
C PRO A 92 3.88 -7.36 2.08
N CYS A 93 3.86 -6.21 2.75
CA CYS A 93 5.03 -5.53 3.28
C CYS A 93 4.82 -5.18 4.76
N LEU A 94 5.92 -5.02 5.48
CA LEU A 94 5.94 -4.64 6.89
C LEU A 94 5.00 -5.54 7.72
N ARG A 95 4.01 -4.95 8.39
CA ARG A 95 3.05 -5.68 9.22
C ARG A 95 1.72 -5.90 8.50
N ASP A 96 1.23 -4.86 7.84
CA ASP A 96 -0.12 -4.83 7.25
C ASP A 96 -0.19 -3.96 6.00
N ASN A 97 0.94 -3.47 5.48
CA ASN A 97 0.97 -2.70 4.25
C ASN A 97 0.85 -3.62 3.02
N TYR A 98 0.29 -3.09 1.95
CA TYR A 98 0.30 -3.70 0.64
C TYR A 98 0.95 -2.79 -0.39
N ALA A 99 2.00 -3.32 -1.02
CA ALA A 99 2.46 -2.84 -2.30
C ALA A 99 1.75 -3.60 -3.42
N TYR A 100 1.67 -3.01 -4.61
CA TYR A 100 1.05 -3.65 -5.77
C TYR A 100 1.99 -3.66 -6.96
N LEU A 101 2.41 -4.84 -7.39
CA LEU A 101 3.14 -5.00 -8.64
C LEU A 101 2.14 -5.01 -9.79
N ILE A 102 2.27 -4.04 -10.68
CA ILE A 102 1.47 -3.92 -11.90
C ILE A 102 2.32 -4.32 -13.10
N HIS A 103 1.80 -5.21 -13.94
CA HIS A 103 2.54 -5.76 -15.08
C HIS A 103 1.67 -5.70 -16.34
N ASP A 104 2.14 -4.96 -17.33
CA ASP A 104 1.56 -4.98 -18.67
C ASP A 104 2.14 -6.16 -19.47
N THR A 105 1.31 -7.15 -19.78
CA THR A 105 1.74 -8.40 -20.43
C THR A 105 2.16 -8.21 -21.88
N ASP A 106 1.72 -7.12 -22.53
CA ASP A 106 2.03 -6.86 -23.94
C ASP A 106 3.44 -6.33 -24.13
N THR A 107 3.83 -5.35 -23.31
CA THR A 107 5.16 -4.73 -23.39
C THR A 107 6.17 -5.29 -22.41
N GLY A 108 5.71 -6.02 -21.38
CA GLY A 108 6.54 -6.45 -20.25
C GLY A 108 6.86 -5.32 -19.27
N THR A 109 6.23 -4.15 -19.41
CA THR A 109 6.43 -3.02 -18.49
C THR A 109 5.94 -3.38 -17.10
N VAL A 110 6.75 -3.12 -16.08
CA VAL A 110 6.40 -3.36 -14.67
C VAL A 110 6.46 -2.07 -13.87
N GLY A 111 5.44 -1.86 -13.05
CA GLY A 111 5.42 -0.83 -12.02
C GLY A 111 5.19 -1.45 -10.65
N VAL A 112 5.54 -0.72 -9.60
CA VAL A 112 5.12 -1.03 -8.24
C VAL A 112 4.46 0.18 -7.62
N VAL A 113 3.29 -0.01 -7.00
CA VAL A 113 2.61 1.00 -6.20
C VAL A 113 3.00 0.83 -4.74
N ASP A 114 3.38 1.93 -4.10
CA ASP A 114 3.69 2.06 -2.67
C ASP A 114 4.67 1.00 -2.11
N PRO A 115 5.90 0.88 -2.64
CA PRO A 115 6.88 -0.06 -2.10
C PRO A 115 7.37 0.38 -0.72
N SER A 116 6.73 -0.13 0.34
CA SER A 116 7.12 0.11 1.75
C SER A 116 8.59 -0.23 2.03
N GLU A 117 9.04 -1.34 1.46
CA GLU A 117 10.39 -1.88 1.57
C GLU A 117 10.78 -2.53 0.24
N ALA A 118 12.08 -2.48 -0.11
CA ALA A 118 12.54 -2.94 -1.41
C ALA A 118 12.55 -4.47 -1.54
N VAL A 119 12.92 -5.19 -0.49
CA VAL A 119 13.16 -6.64 -0.53
C VAL A 119 11.95 -7.46 -1.02
N PRO A 120 10.72 -7.28 -0.49
CA PRO A 120 9.55 -8.03 -0.99
C PRO A 120 9.25 -7.78 -2.47
N VAL A 121 9.52 -6.57 -2.95
CA VAL A 121 9.34 -6.19 -4.37
C VAL A 121 10.42 -6.85 -5.23
N ILE A 122 11.68 -6.83 -4.79
CA ILE A 122 12.80 -7.52 -5.45
C ILE A 122 12.49 -9.02 -5.58
N ASP A 123 12.06 -9.67 -4.49
CA ASP A 123 11.72 -11.09 -4.49
C ASP A 123 10.57 -11.40 -5.46
N ALA A 124 9.56 -10.52 -5.57
CA ALA A 124 8.46 -10.68 -6.52
C ALA A 124 8.89 -10.54 -7.98
N LEU A 125 9.80 -9.59 -8.27
CA LEU A 125 10.40 -9.38 -9.59
C LEU A 125 11.27 -10.58 -9.99
N ASP A 126 12.13 -11.04 -9.08
CA ASP A 126 13.08 -12.13 -9.31
C ASP A 126 12.36 -13.46 -9.57
N ARG A 127 11.25 -13.75 -8.84
CA ARG A 127 10.41 -14.94 -9.09
C ARG A 127 9.90 -15.06 -10.52
N ASN A 128 9.68 -13.92 -11.19
CA ASN A 128 9.14 -13.86 -12.54
C ASN A 128 10.17 -13.39 -13.58
N ASN A 129 11.44 -13.21 -13.18
CA ASN A 129 12.52 -12.68 -14.01
C ASN A 129 12.13 -11.37 -14.74
N ARG A 130 11.51 -10.45 -13.99
CA ARG A 130 11.04 -9.15 -14.49
C ARG A 130 11.96 -8.01 -14.04
N ASN A 131 12.04 -6.95 -14.84
CA ASN A 131 12.73 -5.71 -14.47
C ASN A 131 11.70 -4.63 -14.10
N LEU A 132 12.03 -3.74 -13.15
CA LEU A 132 11.14 -2.67 -12.72
C LEU A 132 11.32 -1.40 -13.56
N THR A 133 10.23 -0.87 -14.10
CA THR A 133 10.23 0.37 -14.90
C THR A 133 9.79 1.58 -14.09
N TYR A 134 8.73 1.44 -13.29
CA TYR A 134 8.10 2.55 -12.57
C TYR A 134 7.87 2.24 -11.08
N ILE A 135 7.97 3.26 -10.26
CA ILE A 135 7.54 3.26 -8.85
C ILE A 135 6.48 4.35 -8.73
N LEU A 136 5.28 4.02 -8.26
CA LEU A 136 4.17 4.94 -8.09
C LEU A 136 3.90 5.11 -6.60
N ASN A 137 3.96 6.33 -6.08
CA ASN A 137 3.65 6.60 -4.67
C ASN A 137 2.36 7.40 -4.55
N THR A 138 1.43 6.91 -3.74
CA THR A 138 0.16 7.58 -3.45
C THR A 138 0.38 8.80 -2.56
N HIS A 139 1.31 8.71 -1.61
CA HIS A 139 1.70 9.80 -0.71
C HIS A 139 3.10 9.58 -0.12
N HIS A 140 3.57 10.53 0.69
CA HIS A 140 4.95 10.60 1.17
C HIS A 140 5.26 9.83 2.47
N HIS A 141 4.31 9.13 3.09
CA HIS A 141 4.64 8.40 4.32
C HIS A 141 5.63 7.28 4.07
N TYR A 142 6.51 7.05 5.05
CA TYR A 142 7.65 6.17 4.90
C TYR A 142 7.26 4.72 4.58
N ASP A 143 6.16 4.25 5.14
CA ASP A 143 5.63 2.91 4.88
C ASP A 143 5.00 2.75 3.48
N HIS A 144 4.98 3.81 2.66
CA HIS A 144 4.62 3.75 1.23
C HIS A 144 5.80 4.08 0.31
N THR A 145 6.85 4.73 0.83
CA THR A 145 7.99 5.21 0.03
C THR A 145 9.34 4.62 0.42
N GLY A 146 9.41 3.80 1.48
CA GLY A 146 10.66 3.36 2.10
C GLY A 146 11.56 2.56 1.17
N GLY A 147 10.99 1.84 0.20
CA GLY A 147 11.72 1.10 -0.83
C GLY A 147 12.17 1.92 -2.03
N ASN A 148 11.73 3.18 -2.18
CA ASN A 148 11.90 3.95 -3.42
C ASN A 148 13.36 4.04 -3.89
N MET A 149 14.26 4.51 -3.03
CA MET A 149 15.64 4.82 -3.42
C MET A 149 16.42 3.56 -3.80
N GLU A 150 16.25 2.47 -3.04
CA GLU A 150 16.93 1.20 -3.32
C GLU A 150 16.41 0.58 -4.62
N LEU A 151 15.10 0.56 -4.85
CA LEU A 151 14.51 0.04 -6.09
C LEU A 151 14.91 0.89 -7.30
N LYS A 152 14.94 2.22 -7.14
CA LYS A 152 15.41 3.15 -8.17
C LYS A 152 16.87 2.91 -8.52
N GLU A 153 17.75 2.81 -7.52
CA GLU A 153 19.19 2.55 -7.73
C GLU A 153 19.44 1.19 -8.39
N ARG A 154 18.72 0.15 -7.95
CA ARG A 154 18.89 -1.22 -8.44
C ARG A 154 18.43 -1.41 -9.88
N TYR A 155 17.28 -0.84 -10.25
CA TYR A 155 16.62 -1.13 -11.53
C TYR A 155 16.65 0.04 -12.52
N GLY A 156 17.08 1.24 -12.10
CA GLY A 156 16.97 2.45 -12.91
C GLY A 156 15.52 2.92 -13.10
N ALA A 157 14.59 2.46 -12.24
CA ALA A 157 13.18 2.78 -12.31
C ALA A 157 12.91 4.28 -12.13
N LYS A 158 11.81 4.77 -12.72
CA LYS A 158 11.35 6.15 -12.52
C LYS A 158 10.31 6.23 -11.42
N VAL A 159 10.54 7.11 -10.45
CA VAL A 159 9.62 7.34 -9.34
C VAL A 159 8.59 8.40 -9.74
N ILE A 160 7.34 8.11 -9.49
CA ILE A 160 6.16 8.88 -9.87
C ILE A 160 5.39 9.19 -8.60
N GLY A 161 4.97 10.45 -8.45
CA GLY A 161 4.20 10.88 -7.30
C GLY A 161 3.52 12.22 -7.52
N SER A 162 2.90 12.73 -6.47
CA SER A 162 2.22 14.03 -6.50
C SER A 162 3.20 15.19 -6.67
N GLY A 163 2.84 16.16 -7.51
CA GLY A 163 3.50 17.46 -7.62
C GLY A 163 3.49 18.25 -6.31
N VAL A 164 2.46 18.08 -5.48
CA VAL A 164 2.37 18.72 -4.16
C VAL A 164 3.41 18.13 -3.19
N ASP A 165 3.75 16.85 -3.37
CA ASP A 165 4.70 16.12 -2.52
C ASP A 165 6.07 15.90 -3.20
N GLN A 166 6.40 16.68 -4.24
CA GLN A 166 7.65 16.49 -5.00
C GLN A 166 8.90 16.54 -4.11
N ASP A 167 8.94 17.42 -3.12
CA ASP A 167 10.07 17.50 -2.18
C ASP A 167 10.00 16.48 -1.03
N ARG A 168 8.90 15.74 -0.91
CA ARG A 168 8.63 14.80 0.20
C ARG A 168 8.71 13.34 -0.24
N ILE A 169 8.49 13.03 -1.52
CA ILE A 169 8.60 11.68 -2.08
C ILE A 169 10.06 11.40 -2.47
N PRO A 170 10.75 10.45 -1.79
CA PRO A 170 12.15 10.16 -2.07
C PRO A 170 12.37 9.73 -3.52
N GLY A 171 13.22 10.48 -4.22
CA GLY A 171 13.70 10.11 -5.56
C GLY A 171 12.71 10.35 -6.69
N ILE A 172 11.64 11.12 -6.50
CA ILE A 172 10.67 11.44 -7.55
C ILE A 172 11.34 11.95 -8.84
N ASP A 173 10.94 11.40 -9.99
CA ASP A 173 11.36 11.80 -11.33
C ASP A 173 10.23 12.46 -12.11
N ILE A 174 8.99 12.02 -11.89
CA ILE A 174 7.79 12.47 -12.59
C ILE A 174 6.78 12.92 -11.55
N ALA A 175 6.46 14.21 -11.58
CA ALA A 175 5.49 14.81 -10.68
C ALA A 175 4.17 15.04 -11.42
N LEU A 176 3.06 14.54 -10.86
CA LEU A 176 1.72 14.57 -11.47
C LEU A 176 0.74 15.35 -10.58
N ASN A 177 -0.29 15.93 -11.18
CA ASN A 177 -1.30 16.76 -10.53
C ASN A 177 -2.73 16.23 -10.80
N ASP A 178 -3.73 16.74 -10.08
CA ASP A 178 -5.14 16.40 -10.30
C ASP A 178 -5.54 16.53 -11.77
N GLY A 179 -6.19 15.49 -12.29
CA GLY A 179 -6.69 15.45 -13.66
C GLY A 179 -5.66 15.14 -14.73
N ASP A 180 -4.37 14.98 -14.38
CA ASP A 180 -3.37 14.50 -15.33
C ASP A 180 -3.74 13.10 -15.85
N ASN A 181 -3.51 12.88 -17.14
CA ASN A 181 -3.61 11.57 -17.78
C ASN A 181 -2.19 11.09 -18.14
N TRP A 182 -1.67 10.18 -17.33
CA TRP A 182 -0.36 9.57 -17.52
C TRP A 182 -0.50 8.19 -18.16
N LYS A 183 0.53 7.71 -18.86
CA LYS A 183 0.51 6.39 -19.52
C LYS A 183 1.44 5.40 -18.85
N PHE A 184 0.87 4.30 -18.34
CA PHE A 184 1.62 3.10 -17.98
C PHE A 184 1.63 2.15 -19.19
N ALA A 185 2.71 2.19 -19.98
CA ALA A 185 2.76 1.53 -21.29
C ALA A 185 1.59 2.00 -22.19
N SER A 186 0.68 1.08 -22.55
CA SER A 186 -0.53 1.38 -23.33
C SER A 186 -1.75 1.76 -22.49
N HIS A 187 -1.66 1.67 -21.16
CA HIS A 187 -2.77 1.91 -20.22
C HIS A 187 -2.83 3.38 -19.80
N GLU A 188 -3.99 4.00 -19.91
CA GLU A 188 -4.26 5.31 -19.32
C GLU A 188 -4.34 5.22 -17.80
N VAL A 189 -3.80 6.23 -17.12
CA VAL A 189 -3.81 6.39 -15.68
C VAL A 189 -4.28 7.82 -15.37
N LEU A 190 -5.49 7.93 -14.85
CA LEU A 190 -6.06 9.19 -14.41
C LEU A 190 -5.62 9.46 -12.98
N ILE A 191 -4.99 10.61 -12.78
CA ILE A 191 -4.51 11.05 -11.47
C ILE A 191 -5.60 11.84 -10.79
N MET A 192 -5.90 11.46 -9.55
CA MET A 192 -6.94 12.08 -8.74
C MET A 192 -6.32 12.59 -7.44
N ASP A 193 -6.35 13.90 -7.23
CA ASP A 193 -6.03 14.46 -5.93
C ASP A 193 -7.07 14.00 -4.92
N THR A 194 -6.60 13.37 -3.86
CA THR A 194 -7.41 12.81 -2.78
C THR A 194 -6.93 13.27 -1.40
N PRO A 195 -6.85 14.60 -1.15
CA PRO A 195 -6.38 15.12 0.13
C PRO A 195 -7.28 14.69 1.29
N GLY A 196 -6.67 14.57 2.47
CA GLY A 196 -7.37 14.21 3.72
C GLY A 196 -6.40 13.55 4.68
N HIS A 197 -5.90 12.38 4.31
CA HIS A 197 -4.86 11.68 5.07
C HIS A 197 -3.58 12.52 5.11
N THR A 198 -3.04 12.83 3.93
CA THR A 198 -2.04 13.87 3.70
C THR A 198 -2.58 14.90 2.72
N ARG A 199 -1.94 16.08 2.63
CA ARG A 199 -2.38 17.14 1.72
C ARG A 199 -2.02 16.88 0.25
N GLY A 200 -0.98 16.07 0.00
CA GLY A 200 -0.47 15.75 -1.32
C GLY A 200 -0.87 14.36 -1.81
N HIS A 201 -1.79 13.68 -1.11
CA HIS A 201 -2.22 12.33 -1.47
C HIS A 201 -2.89 12.32 -2.85
N ILE A 202 -2.47 11.38 -3.70
CA ILE A 202 -3.08 11.09 -5.01
C ILE A 202 -3.51 9.63 -5.09
N SER A 203 -4.57 9.39 -5.85
CA SER A 203 -5.01 8.04 -6.24
C SER A 203 -4.77 7.83 -7.73
N PHE A 204 -4.37 6.60 -8.10
CA PHE A 204 -4.11 6.22 -9.50
C PHE A 204 -5.28 5.38 -10.03
N TYR A 205 -6.08 5.92 -10.94
CA TYR A 205 -7.19 5.20 -11.55
C TYR A 205 -6.84 4.72 -12.95
N PHE A 206 -6.94 3.41 -13.16
CA PHE A 206 -6.77 2.73 -14.44
C PHE A 206 -8.15 2.34 -15.00
N PRO A 207 -8.78 3.17 -15.85
CA PRO A 207 -10.12 2.90 -16.36
C PRO A 207 -10.21 1.61 -17.17
N GLY A 208 -9.17 1.29 -17.96
CA GLY A 208 -9.13 0.09 -18.81
C GLY A 208 -9.16 -1.23 -18.03
N SER A 209 -8.55 -1.26 -16.84
CA SER A 209 -8.59 -2.41 -15.92
C SER A 209 -9.61 -2.25 -14.79
N LYS A 210 -10.39 -1.16 -14.80
CA LYS A 210 -11.35 -0.80 -13.74
C LYS A 210 -10.71 -0.92 -12.35
N SER A 211 -9.52 -0.36 -12.17
CA SER A 211 -8.74 -0.52 -10.94
C SER A 211 -8.31 0.84 -10.40
N ILE A 212 -8.45 1.08 -9.10
CA ILE A 212 -7.95 2.29 -8.44
C ILE A 212 -7.04 1.93 -7.27
N PHE A 213 -5.87 2.57 -7.22
CA PHE A 213 -4.97 2.52 -6.07
C PHE A 213 -5.24 3.74 -5.18
N THR A 214 -5.78 3.51 -4.00
CA THR A 214 -6.30 4.57 -3.12
C THR A 214 -5.38 4.95 -1.97
N GLY A 215 -4.24 4.26 -1.84
CA GLY A 215 -3.31 4.45 -0.72
C GLY A 215 -4.08 4.45 0.60
N ASP A 216 -3.93 5.53 1.34
CA ASP A 216 -4.48 5.69 2.67
C ASP A 216 -5.73 6.59 2.71
N THR A 217 -6.27 6.98 1.56
CA THR A 217 -7.52 7.75 1.52
C THR A 217 -8.73 6.86 1.84
N LEU A 218 -8.88 5.75 1.11
CA LEU A 218 -10.01 4.82 1.25
C LEU A 218 -9.50 3.41 1.53
N PHE A 219 -10.01 2.79 2.59
CA PHE A 219 -9.81 1.38 2.92
C PHE A 219 -11.15 0.62 2.84
N SER A 220 -11.11 -0.71 2.91
CA SER A 220 -12.33 -1.47 3.17
C SER A 220 -12.94 -1.04 4.52
N LEU A 221 -14.18 -0.55 4.47
CA LEU A 221 -14.99 -0.13 5.62
C LEU A 221 -14.45 1.05 6.44
N SER A 222 -13.46 1.80 5.94
CA SER A 222 -12.99 3.02 6.62
C SER A 222 -12.24 3.97 5.67
N CYS A 223 -11.72 5.07 6.21
CA CYS A 223 -10.84 6.00 5.52
C CYS A 223 -9.61 6.30 6.39
N GLY A 224 -8.60 6.90 5.78
CA GLY A 224 -7.38 7.34 6.47
C GLY A 224 -7.65 8.28 7.63
N LYS A 225 -6.80 8.20 8.66
CA LYS A 225 -6.74 9.24 9.68
C LYS A 225 -6.31 10.56 9.04
N LEU A 226 -6.90 11.65 9.49
CA LEU A 226 -6.62 12.99 8.98
C LEU A 226 -5.37 13.56 9.66
N PHE A 227 -4.18 13.29 9.11
CA PHE A 227 -2.94 13.84 9.66
C PHE A 227 -2.68 15.26 9.18
N GLU A 228 -2.98 15.56 7.92
CA GLU A 228 -2.72 16.88 7.33
C GLU A 228 -3.96 17.60 6.79
N GLY A 229 -5.03 16.87 6.49
CA GLY A 229 -6.27 17.43 5.92
C GLY A 229 -7.42 17.57 6.92
N THR A 230 -8.56 17.96 6.39
CA THR A 230 -9.81 18.22 7.10
C THR A 230 -10.87 17.16 6.78
N PRO A 231 -11.93 17.02 7.60
CA PRO A 231 -13.05 16.12 7.30
C PRO A 231 -13.74 16.44 5.96
N ASP A 232 -13.84 17.72 5.60
CA ASP A 232 -14.46 18.14 4.34
C ASP A 232 -13.60 17.75 3.13
N GLU A 233 -12.27 17.86 3.23
CA GLU A 233 -11.35 17.38 2.20
C GLU A 233 -11.46 15.86 2.02
N MET A 234 -11.40 15.09 3.12
CA MET A 234 -11.57 13.64 3.06
C MET A 234 -12.93 13.25 2.47
N LEU A 235 -14.01 13.90 2.89
CA LEU A 235 -15.34 13.63 2.33
C LEU A 235 -15.40 13.92 0.82
N SER A 236 -14.76 15.00 0.36
CA SER A 236 -14.68 15.32 -1.06
C SER A 236 -13.87 14.27 -1.83
N SER A 237 -12.74 13.84 -1.29
CA SER A 237 -11.88 12.77 -1.84
C SER A 237 -12.63 11.44 -1.94
N LEU A 238 -13.35 11.04 -0.89
CA LEU A 238 -14.19 9.84 -0.89
C LEU A 238 -15.30 9.94 -1.94
N ARG A 239 -15.96 11.10 -2.09
CA ARG A 239 -16.98 11.31 -3.13
C ARG A 239 -16.41 11.20 -4.55
N LYS A 240 -15.19 11.70 -4.80
CA LYS A 240 -14.50 11.52 -6.09
C LYS A 240 -14.34 10.02 -6.39
N ILE A 241 -13.78 9.25 -5.46
CA ILE A 241 -13.55 7.80 -5.63
C ILE A 241 -14.89 7.05 -5.81
N MET A 242 -15.90 7.35 -5.00
CA MET A 242 -17.22 6.71 -5.07
C MET A 242 -18.04 7.12 -6.29
N SER A 243 -17.60 8.11 -7.07
CA SER A 243 -18.24 8.50 -8.34
C SER A 243 -17.74 7.68 -9.54
N LEU A 244 -16.71 6.86 -9.35
CA LEU A 244 -16.24 5.90 -10.34
C LEU A 244 -17.28 4.77 -10.54
N PRO A 245 -17.21 4.01 -11.64
CA PRO A 245 -18.12 2.89 -11.86
C PRO A 245 -18.12 1.87 -10.70
N ASP A 246 -19.29 1.39 -10.29
CA ASP A 246 -19.51 0.40 -9.22
C ASP A 246 -18.62 -0.86 -9.36
N ASP A 247 -18.21 -1.22 -10.57
CA ASP A 247 -17.35 -2.39 -10.81
C ASP A 247 -15.84 -2.07 -10.78
N THR A 248 -15.47 -0.90 -10.29
CA THR A 248 -14.07 -0.51 -10.07
C THR A 248 -13.50 -1.24 -8.86
N SER A 249 -12.40 -1.97 -9.06
CA SER A 249 -11.67 -2.62 -7.99
C SER A 249 -10.80 -1.66 -7.18
N ILE A 250 -10.92 -1.67 -5.86
CA ILE A 250 -10.14 -0.82 -4.94
C ILE A 250 -8.94 -1.58 -4.37
N TYR A 251 -7.76 -0.98 -4.48
CA TYR A 251 -6.47 -1.44 -3.96
C TYR A 251 -5.91 -0.41 -2.97
N CYS A 252 -6.10 -0.65 -1.67
CA CYS A 252 -5.75 0.30 -0.60
C CYS A 252 -4.48 -0.09 0.17
N GLY A 253 -3.89 0.87 0.87
CA GLY A 253 -2.55 0.75 1.48
C GLY A 253 -2.39 -0.31 2.55
N HIS A 254 -3.47 -0.69 3.25
CA HIS A 254 -3.38 -1.55 4.44
C HIS A 254 -4.47 -2.61 4.58
N GLU A 255 -4.13 -3.71 5.26
CA GLU A 255 -5.02 -4.78 5.72
C GLU A 255 -5.75 -4.43 7.03
N TYR A 256 -6.55 -3.37 7.02
CA TYR A 256 -7.31 -2.91 8.20
C TYR A 256 -8.75 -3.44 8.26
N THR A 257 -9.18 -4.23 7.28
CA THR A 257 -10.59 -4.58 7.08
C THR A 257 -11.24 -5.24 8.30
N LEU A 258 -10.52 -6.10 9.04
CA LEU A 258 -11.07 -6.76 10.23
C LEU A 258 -11.26 -5.79 11.42
N SER A 259 -10.36 -4.84 11.63
CA SER A 259 -10.57 -3.80 12.65
C SER A 259 -11.67 -2.83 12.23
N ASN A 260 -11.73 -2.49 10.95
CA ASN A 260 -12.73 -1.58 10.41
C ASN A 260 -14.14 -2.18 10.50
N SER A 261 -14.29 -3.48 10.22
CA SER A 261 -15.58 -4.17 10.33
C SER A 261 -16.13 -4.16 11.75
N LYS A 262 -15.27 -4.30 12.77
CA LYS A 262 -15.67 -4.19 14.18
C LYS A 262 -16.20 -2.79 14.50
N PHE A 263 -15.53 -1.74 14.02
CA PHE A 263 -16.00 -0.37 14.20
C PHE A 263 -17.32 -0.13 13.46
N ALA A 264 -17.40 -0.52 12.18
CA ALA A 264 -18.61 -0.37 11.38
C ALA A 264 -19.82 -1.07 12.02
N LEU A 265 -19.66 -2.30 12.53
CA LEU A 265 -20.72 -3.03 13.24
C LEU A 265 -21.12 -2.38 14.57
N SER A 266 -20.25 -1.60 15.20
CA SER A 266 -20.61 -0.83 16.39
C SER A 266 -21.52 0.36 16.06
N ILE A 267 -21.47 0.87 14.82
CA ILE A 267 -22.30 1.97 14.32
C ILE A 267 -23.60 1.45 13.69
N GLU A 268 -23.52 0.41 12.86
CA GLU A 268 -24.67 -0.20 12.17
C GLU A 268 -24.86 -1.68 12.52
N PRO A 269 -25.16 -2.03 13.78
CA PRO A 269 -25.27 -3.43 14.21
C PRO A 269 -26.39 -4.20 13.51
N GLY A 270 -27.39 -3.52 12.94
CA GLY A 270 -28.52 -4.13 12.21
C GLY A 270 -28.29 -4.36 10.72
N ASN A 271 -27.17 -3.91 10.14
CA ASN A 271 -26.89 -4.02 8.72
C ASN A 271 -26.47 -5.46 8.35
N LYS A 272 -27.38 -6.21 7.71
CA LYS A 272 -27.18 -7.64 7.39
C LYS A 272 -26.07 -7.87 6.35
N GLU A 273 -25.90 -6.95 5.42
CA GLU A 273 -24.84 -7.03 4.41
C GLU A 273 -23.48 -6.82 5.07
N LEU A 274 -23.35 -5.82 5.94
CA LEU A 274 -22.15 -5.59 6.74
C LEU A 274 -21.82 -6.77 7.66
N GLN A 275 -22.81 -7.37 8.33
CA GLN A 275 -22.61 -8.58 9.14
C GLN A 275 -22.06 -9.75 8.31
N SER A 276 -22.63 -9.97 7.13
CA SER A 276 -22.21 -11.05 6.23
C SER A 276 -20.78 -10.83 5.74
N TYR A 277 -20.47 -9.60 5.33
CA TYR A 277 -19.13 -9.24 4.89
C TYR A 277 -18.10 -9.31 6.02
N ALA A 278 -18.44 -8.85 7.23
CA ALA A 278 -17.56 -8.96 8.39
C ALA A 278 -17.24 -10.43 8.76
N ALA A 279 -18.19 -11.34 8.59
CA ALA A 279 -17.99 -12.77 8.79
C ALA A 279 -17.04 -13.37 7.73
N GLU A 280 -17.18 -12.97 6.46
CA GLU A 280 -16.26 -13.35 5.39
C GLU A 280 -14.84 -12.83 5.65
N VAL A 281 -14.72 -11.56 6.04
CA VAL A 281 -13.45 -10.94 6.43
C VAL A 281 -12.80 -11.73 7.56
N ASN A 282 -13.54 -12.07 8.62
CA ASN A 282 -13.00 -12.87 9.71
C ASN A 282 -12.52 -14.25 9.21
N HIS A 283 -13.29 -14.91 8.35
CA HIS A 283 -12.90 -16.20 7.76
C HIS A 283 -11.61 -16.14 6.93
N LEU A 284 -11.43 -15.07 6.13
CA LEU A 284 -10.22 -14.84 5.35
C LEU A 284 -9.02 -14.59 6.27
N ARG A 285 -9.19 -13.72 7.29
CA ARG A 285 -8.11 -13.39 8.23
C ARG A 285 -7.69 -14.57 9.11
N ASP A 286 -8.63 -15.41 9.54
CA ASP A 286 -8.34 -16.65 10.28
C ASP A 286 -7.45 -17.62 9.46
N LYS A 287 -7.49 -17.52 8.13
CA LYS A 287 -6.66 -18.29 7.20
C LYS A 287 -5.38 -17.57 6.77
N GLY A 288 -5.12 -16.37 7.29
CA GLY A 288 -4.00 -15.53 6.86
C GLY A 288 -4.12 -15.00 5.43
N MET A 289 -5.33 -14.97 4.85
CA MET A 289 -5.57 -14.48 3.49
C MET A 289 -5.88 -12.98 3.48
N PRO A 290 -5.40 -12.23 2.47
CA PRO A 290 -5.83 -10.85 2.24
C PRO A 290 -7.34 -10.71 2.09
N THR A 291 -7.87 -9.55 2.47
CA THR A 291 -9.29 -9.19 2.32
C THR A 291 -9.52 -8.21 1.18
N LEU A 292 -8.44 -7.74 0.55
CA LEU A 292 -8.48 -6.74 -0.50
C LEU A 292 -8.69 -7.39 -1.88
N CYS A 293 -9.86 -7.09 -2.44
CA CYS A 293 -10.26 -6.99 -3.85
C CYS A 293 -11.74 -6.57 -3.81
N LEU A 294 -11.98 -5.31 -3.46
CA LEU A 294 -13.33 -4.73 -3.32
C LEU A 294 -13.81 -4.16 -4.63
N ASN A 295 -15.11 -4.13 -4.87
CA ASN A 295 -15.70 -3.26 -5.88
C ASN A 295 -16.27 -2.00 -5.20
N VAL A 296 -16.39 -0.89 -5.94
CA VAL A 296 -17.01 0.37 -5.46
C VAL A 296 -18.46 0.16 -5.03
#